data_AF-A0A645GDK4-F1
#
_entry.id   AF-A0A645GDK4-F1
#
_cell.length_a   1.000
_cell.length_b   1.000
_cell.length_c   1.000
_cell.angle_alpha   90.00
_cell.angle_beta   90.00
_cell.angle_gamma   90.00
#
_symmetry.space_group_name_H-M   'P 1'
#
loop_
_entity.id
_entity.type
_entity.pdbx_description
1 polymer ?
#
loop_
_entity_poly.entity_id
_entity_poly.type
_entity_poly.pdbx_seq_one_letter_code
_entity_poly.pdbx_strand_id
1 'polypeptide(L)'
;MEANVWNDAGVQDILRNQVVLATLYVDDKTILTESEQIVSTLDGKIKNTLGRKNRDYQISRFSVASQPYYVLIDQNEISLAEPVGECSKDEFLKFLKKGIQKFTSQSVR
;
A
#
# COMPACT_ATOMS: atom_id res chain seq x y z
N MET A 1 -7.66 9.40 -9.70
CA MET A 1 -6.89 10.08 -8.63
C MET A 1 -5.39 10.25 -8.90
N GLU A 2 -4.62 9.18 -9.12
CA GLU A 2 -3.13 9.21 -9.07
C GLU A 2 -2.48 10.34 -9.87
N ALA A 3 -2.82 10.48 -11.16
CA ALA A 3 -2.26 11.54 -12.01
C ALA A 3 -2.54 12.96 -11.49
N ASN A 4 -3.60 13.17 -10.69
CA ASN A 4 -3.93 14.47 -10.14
C ASN A 4 -3.29 14.70 -8.76
N VAL A 5 -3.16 13.64 -7.95
CA VAL A 5 -2.63 13.73 -6.59
C VAL A 5 -1.10 13.68 -6.58
N TRP A 6 -0.49 12.77 -7.35
CA TRP A 6 0.96 12.58 -7.38
C TRP A 6 1.70 13.67 -8.16
N ASN A 7 1.02 14.48 -8.95
CA ASN A 7 1.63 15.61 -9.64
C ASN A 7 1.77 16.86 -8.74
N ASP A 8 1.17 16.86 -7.55
CA ASP A 8 1.38 17.95 -6.60
C ASP A 8 2.79 17.92 -6.02
N ALA A 9 3.46 19.08 -6.05
CA ALA A 9 4.85 19.20 -5.59
C ALA A 9 5.03 18.82 -4.11
N GLY A 10 4.06 19.11 -3.25
CA GLY A 10 4.11 18.76 -1.84
C GLY A 10 3.95 17.25 -1.61
N VAL A 11 3.11 16.60 -2.41
CA VAL A 11 3.00 15.12 -2.40
C VAL A 11 4.30 14.49 -2.89
N GLN A 12 4.87 14.99 -3.99
CA GLN A 12 6.12 14.45 -4.55
C GLN A 12 7.30 14.57 -3.60
N ASP A 13 7.46 15.70 -2.92
CA ASP A 13 8.53 15.88 -1.94
C ASP A 13 8.47 14.83 -0.83
N ILE A 14 7.28 14.59 -0.27
CA ILE A 14 7.08 13.56 0.76
C ILE A 14 7.38 12.17 0.20
N LEU A 15 6.80 11.81 -0.95
CA LEU A 15 6.95 10.48 -1.55
C LEU A 15 8.40 10.16 -1.92
N ARG A 16 9.22 11.18 -2.25
CA ARG A 16 10.62 11.01 -2.62
C ARG A 16 11.56 11.00 -1.41
N ASN A 17 11.27 11.82 -0.40
CA ASN A 17 12.26 12.15 0.63
C ASN A 17 11.91 11.62 2.03
N GLN A 18 10.65 11.27 2.31
CA GLN A 18 10.19 10.99 3.67
C GLN A 18 9.57 9.60 3.86
N VAL A 19 9.28 8.88 2.77
CA VAL A 19 8.72 7.53 2.82
C VAL A 19 9.38 6.62 1.80
N VAL A 20 9.30 5.31 2.03
CA VAL A 20 9.60 4.30 1.01
C VAL A 20 8.29 3.91 0.34
N LEU A 21 8.17 4.17 -0.96
CA LEU A 21 7.00 3.79 -1.73
C LEU A 21 7.17 2.37 -2.28
N ALA A 22 6.29 1.46 -1.87
CA ALA A 22 6.18 0.11 -2.44
C ALA A 22 4.86 -0.02 -3.21
N THR A 23 4.93 -0.26 -4.52
CA THR A 23 3.76 -0.45 -5.38
C THR A 23 3.47 -1.93 -5.60
N LEU A 24 2.27 -2.37 -5.22
CA LEU A 24 1.82 -3.75 -5.39
C LEU A 24 0.83 -3.83 -6.55
N TYR A 25 1.32 -4.11 -7.75
CA TYR A 25 0.48 -4.32 -8.92
C TYR A 25 -0.29 -5.65 -8.76
N VAL A 26 -1.62 -5.59 -8.78
CA VAL A 26 -2.51 -6.76 -8.59
C VAL A 26 -2.83 -7.51 -9.88
N ASP A 27 -2.52 -6.90 -11.03
CA ASP A 27 -2.68 -7.43 -12.38
C ASP A 27 -1.34 -7.85 -13.00
N ASP A 28 -0.24 -7.79 -12.23
CA ASP A 28 1.08 -8.21 -12.66
C ASP A 28 1.07 -9.69 -13.11
N LYS A 29 1.56 -9.91 -14.34
CA LYS A 29 1.54 -11.20 -15.03
C LYS A 29 2.82 -12.00 -14.86
N THR A 30 3.77 -11.52 -14.06
CA THR A 30 5.01 -12.24 -13.74
C THR A 30 4.66 -13.58 -13.12
N ILE A 31 5.12 -14.67 -13.76
CA ILE A 31 4.90 -16.04 -13.29
C ILE A 31 5.84 -16.29 -12.12
N LEU A 32 5.30 -16.78 -11.01
CA LEU A 32 6.07 -17.12 -9.82
C LEU A 32 6.65 -18.52 -9.92
N THR A 33 7.86 -18.70 -9.40
CA THR A 33 8.43 -20.05 -9.18
C THR A 33 7.56 -20.83 -8.19
N GLU A 34 7.56 -22.16 -8.25
CA GLU A 34 6.73 -22.99 -7.37
C GLU A 34 6.95 -22.68 -5.87
N SER A 35 8.18 -22.34 -5.47
CA SER A 35 8.54 -21.94 -4.11
C SER A 35 7.95 -20.60 -3.66
N GLU A 36 7.57 -19.73 -4.60
CA GLU A 36 7.01 -18.40 -4.29
C GLU A 36 5.47 -18.37 -4.36
N GLN A 37 4.87 -19.41 -4.95
CA GLN A 37 3.42 -19.56 -5.05
C GLN A 37 2.81 -19.82 -3.67
N ILE A 38 1.60 -19.30 -3.48
CA ILE A 38 0.84 -19.51 -2.25
C ILE A 38 -0.52 -20.13 -2.57
N VAL A 39 -1.01 -20.97 -1.66
CA VAL A 39 -2.42 -21.37 -1.65
C VAL A 39 -3.17 -20.35 -0.82
N SER A 40 -4.12 -19.66 -1.43
CA SER A 40 -4.91 -18.65 -0.73
C SER A 40 -5.81 -19.28 0.33
N THR A 41 -5.79 -18.69 1.52
CA THR A 41 -6.73 -19.03 2.59
C THR A 41 -8.15 -18.49 2.32
N LEU A 42 -8.30 -17.58 1.36
CA LEU A 42 -9.58 -16.95 1.01
C LEU A 42 -10.40 -17.81 0.04
N ASP A 43 -9.75 -18.41 -0.96
CA ASP A 43 -10.45 -19.16 -2.03
C ASP A 43 -9.86 -20.55 -2.32
N GLY A 44 -8.82 -20.97 -1.61
CA GLY A 44 -8.16 -22.27 -1.78
C GLY A 44 -7.39 -22.42 -3.09
N LYS A 45 -7.24 -21.35 -3.89
CA LYS A 45 -6.57 -21.42 -5.20
C LYS A 45 -5.11 -21.04 -5.09
N ILE A 46 -4.30 -21.68 -5.93
CA ILE A 46 -2.89 -21.34 -6.12
C ILE A 46 -2.78 -19.97 -6.80
N LYS A 47 -1.99 -19.07 -6.22
CA LYS A 47 -1.61 -17.79 -6.80
C LYS A 47 -0.27 -17.95 -7.52
N ASN A 48 -0.37 -18.21 -8.82
CA ASN A 48 0.77 -18.53 -9.69
C ASN A 48 1.43 -17.30 -10.34
N THR A 49 0.87 -16.10 -10.18
CA THR A 49 1.48 -14.86 -10.64
C THR A 49 1.63 -13.86 -9.50
N LEU A 50 2.58 -12.93 -9.65
CA LEU A 50 2.84 -11.90 -8.66
C LEU A 50 1.59 -11.05 -8.38
N GLY A 51 0.85 -10.66 -9.42
CA GLY A 51 -0.38 -9.88 -9.25
C GLY A 51 -1.46 -10.63 -8.46
N ARG A 52 -1.65 -11.93 -8.74
CA ARG A 52 -2.60 -12.75 -7.98
C ARG A 52 -2.21 -12.89 -6.52
N LYS A 53 -0.90 -13.01 -6.23
CA LYS A 53 -0.36 -13.04 -4.87
C LYS A 53 -0.55 -11.70 -4.15
N ASN A 54 -0.28 -10.58 -4.83
CA ASN A 54 -0.48 -9.23 -4.29
C ASN A 54 -1.96 -8.94 -4.00
N ARG A 55 -2.87 -9.34 -4.90
CA ARG A 55 -4.32 -9.21 -4.69
C ARG A 55 -4.78 -10.01 -3.49
N ASP A 56 -4.25 -11.22 -3.33
CA ASP A 56 -4.55 -12.08 -2.18
C ASP A 56 -4.08 -11.46 -0.86
N TYR A 57 -2.85 -10.91 -0.86
CA TYR A 57 -2.31 -10.16 0.26
C TYR A 57 -3.19 -8.95 0.62
N GLN A 58 -3.57 -8.14 -0.37
CA GLN A 58 -4.42 -6.96 -0.14
C GLN A 58 -5.74 -7.34 0.55
N ILE A 59 -6.43 -8.37 0.04
CA ILE A 59 -7.73 -8.78 0.57
C ILE A 59 -7.58 -9.45 1.93
N SER A 60 -6.60 -10.33 2.10
CA SER A 60 -6.39 -11.05 3.36
C SER A 60 -5.96 -10.13 4.51
N ARG A 61 -5.23 -9.05 4.21
CA ARG A 61 -4.76 -8.10 5.24
C ARG A 61 -5.70 -6.94 5.49
N PHE A 62 -6.29 -6.38 4.44
CA PHE A 62 -7.04 -5.13 4.55
C PHE A 62 -8.53 -5.31 4.27
N SER A 63 -8.99 -6.51 3.88
CA SER A 63 -10.39 -6.78 3.52
C SER A 63 -10.91 -5.86 2.41
N VAL A 64 -10.02 -5.36 1.55
CA VAL A 64 -10.32 -4.45 0.44
C VAL A 64 -9.82 -5.05 -0.86
N ALA A 65 -10.66 -5.01 -1.88
CA ALA A 65 -10.34 -5.50 -3.22
C ALA A 65 -10.30 -4.40 -4.29
N SER A 66 -10.66 -3.16 -3.95
CA SER A 66 -10.64 -2.00 -4.84
C SER A 66 -9.26 -1.35 -4.91
N GLN A 67 -8.98 -0.71 -6.04
CA GLN A 67 -7.83 0.16 -6.26
C GLN A 67 -8.33 1.56 -6.72
N PRO A 68 -7.58 2.65 -6.46
CA PRO A 68 -6.35 2.70 -5.68
C PRO A 68 -6.60 2.47 -4.18
N TYR A 69 -5.58 1.99 -3.46
CA TYR A 69 -5.64 1.79 -2.01
C TYR A 69 -4.25 1.96 -1.39
N TYR A 70 -4.12 2.94 -0.50
CA TYR A 70 -2.86 3.32 0.13
C TYR A 70 -2.91 3.05 1.62
N VAL A 71 -1.83 2.44 2.12
CA VAL A 71 -1.63 2.16 3.53
C VAL A 71 -0.25 2.69 3.92
N LEU A 72 -0.15 3.36 5.05
CA LEU A 72 1.13 3.73 5.66
C LEU A 72 1.36 2.80 6.84
N ILE A 73 2.48 2.10 6.82
CA ILE A 73 2.87 1.15 7.87
C ILE A 73 4.25 1.51 8.44
N ASP A 74 4.50 1.10 9.67
CA ASP A 74 5.83 1.14 10.28
C ASP A 74 6.64 -0.13 9.97
N GLN A 75 7.84 -0.24 10.54
CA GLN A 75 8.70 -1.43 10.40
C GLN A 75 8.12 -2.72 11.00
N ASN A 76 7.02 -2.63 11.76
CA ASN A 76 6.32 -3.76 12.37
C ASN A 76 5.00 -4.07 11.65
N GLU A 77 4.79 -3.52 10.45
CA GLU A 77 3.56 -3.63 9.66
C GLU A 77 2.31 -3.03 10.35
N ILE A 78 2.51 -2.16 11.35
CA ILE A 78 1.41 -1.50 12.05
C ILE A 78 0.96 -0.28 11.25
N SER A 79 -0.34 -0.19 10.99
CA SER A 79 -0.90 0.96 10.28
C SER A 79 -0.73 2.27 11.08
N LEU A 80 -0.13 3.25 10.41
CA LEU A 80 0.19 4.56 10.96
C LEU A 80 -0.94 5.58 10.78
N ALA A 81 -1.79 5.40 9.78
CA ALA A 81 -2.92 6.25 9.50
C ALA A 81 -4.08 5.41 8.94
N GLU A 82 -5.29 5.98 8.93
CA GLU A 82 -6.42 5.34 8.27
C GLU A 82 -6.13 5.20 6.77
N PRO A 83 -6.24 3.99 6.18
CA PRO A 83 -5.99 3.79 4.76
C PRO A 83 -6.88 4.68 3.88
N VAL A 84 -6.36 5.07 2.72
CA VAL A 84 -7.10 5.92 1.76
C VAL A 84 -7.24 5.24 0.41
N GLY A 85 -8.45 5.31 -0.15
CA GLY A 85 -8.75 4.88 -1.52
C GLY A 85 -8.71 6.05 -2.49
N GLU A 86 -9.67 6.13 -3.42
CA GLU A 86 -9.90 7.32 -4.26
C GLU A 86 -10.19 8.53 -3.35
N CYS A 87 -9.32 9.54 -3.37
CA CYS A 87 -9.47 10.75 -2.57
C CYS A 87 -8.91 11.99 -3.26
N SER A 88 -9.19 13.15 -2.68
CA SER A 88 -8.63 14.43 -3.10
C SER A 88 -7.16 14.57 -2.67
N LYS A 89 -6.47 15.52 -3.30
CA LYS A 89 -5.09 15.87 -2.94
C LYS A 89 -4.92 16.19 -1.46
N ASP A 90 -5.82 17.01 -0.91
CA ASP A 90 -5.69 17.49 0.46
C ASP A 90 -5.92 16.37 1.48
N GLU A 91 -6.79 15.41 1.16
CA GLU A 91 -6.97 14.19 1.95
C GLU A 91 -5.72 13.32 1.92
N PHE A 92 -5.11 13.14 0.75
CA PHE A 92 -3.87 12.38 0.62
C PHE A 92 -2.70 13.01 1.39
N LEU A 93 -2.54 14.34 1.30
CA LEU A 93 -1.53 15.06 2.08
C LEU A 93 -1.75 14.94 3.59
N LYS A 94 -3.01 15.02 4.05
CA LYS A 94 -3.34 14.83 5.47
C LYS A 94 -3.01 13.41 5.92
N PHE A 95 -3.32 12.41 5.10
CA PHE A 95 -2.98 11.00 5.34
C PHE A 95 -1.46 10.82 5.51
N LEU A 96 -0.65 11.32 4.56
CA LEU A 96 0.81 11.26 4.62
C LEU A 96 1.37 11.93 5.88
N LYS A 97 0.96 13.19 6.14
CA LYS A 97 1.45 13.95 7.29
C LYS A 97 1.10 13.28 8.62
N LYS A 98 -0.12 12.74 8.75
CA LYS A 98 -0.57 12.03 9.96
C LYS A 98 0.26 10.77 10.21
N GLY A 99 0.53 9.99 9.17
CA GLY A 99 1.36 8.79 9.28
C GLY A 99 2.79 9.10 9.71
N ILE A 100 3.42 10.09 9.07
CA ILE A 100 4.80 10.52 9.38
C ILE A 100 4.91 11.06 10.81
N GLN A 101 3.94 11.87 11.24
CA GLN A 101 3.89 12.40 12.60
C GLN A 101 3.78 11.27 13.63
N LYS A 102 2.92 10.27 13.40
CA LYS A 102 2.76 9.13 14.30
C LYS A 102 4.04 8.29 14.39
N PHE A 103 4.68 8.01 13.25
CA PHE A 103 5.95 7.29 13.18
C PHE A 103 7.07 7.99 13.97
N THR A 104 7.19 9.30 13.78
CA THR A 104 8.19 10.12 14.47
C THR A 104 7.94 10.13 15.98
N SER A 105 6.67 10.24 16.40
CA SER A 105 6.30 10.20 17.82
C SER A 105 6.59 8.85 18.49
N GLN A 106 6.53 7.75 17.72
CA GLN A 106 6.91 6.41 18.20
C GLN A 106 8.42 6.23 18.31
N SER A 107 9.19 6.85 17.42
CA SER A 107 10.67 6.74 17.36
C SER A 107 11.40 7.59 18.41
N VAL A 108 10.70 8.53 19.06
CA VAL A 108 11.25 9.41 20.12
C VAL A 108 11.07 8.79 21.53
N ARG A 109 10.63 7.54 21.61
CA ARG A 109 10.60 6.75 22.85
C ARG A 109 11.66 5.66 22.82
#